data_AF-A0A259FI78-F1
#
_entry.id   AF-A0A259FI78-F1
#
_cell.length_a   1.000
_cell.length_b   1.000
_cell.length_c   1.000
_cell.angle_alpha   90.00
_cell.angle_beta   90.00
_cell.angle_gamma   90.00
#
_symmetry.space_group_name_H-M   'P 1'
#
loop_
_entity.id
_entity.type
_entity.pdbx_description
1 polymer ?
#
loop_
_entity_poly.entity_id
_entity_poly.type
_entity_poly.pdbx_seq_one_letter_code
_entity_poly.pdbx_strand_id
1 'polypeptide(L)'
;MRRAALERFRLLQRQRDRRALMRARGLPDEALALNHFRKQRRVGGCGNSRCWLCHGDKLAQRPDPQARRASAAWADGLKSLDPHA
;
A
#
# COMPACT_ATOMS: atom_id res chain seq x y z
N MET A 1 -9.16 -9.54 -19.68
CA MET A 1 -9.63 -9.89 -18.32
C MET A 1 -8.61 -9.63 -17.20
N ARG A 2 -7.36 -10.13 -17.30
CA ARG A 2 -6.32 -10.01 -16.23
C ARG A 2 -6.06 -8.59 -15.71
N ARG A 3 -6.05 -7.58 -16.59
CA ARG A 3 -5.79 -6.17 -16.24
C ARG A 3 -6.87 -5.59 -15.32
N ALA A 4 -8.14 -5.91 -15.55
CA ALA A 4 -9.24 -5.44 -14.72
C ALA A 4 -9.22 -6.06 -13.32
N ALA A 5 -8.87 -7.35 -13.21
CA ALA A 5 -8.69 -8.03 -11.94
C ALA A 5 -7.54 -7.44 -11.12
N LEU A 6 -6.38 -7.19 -11.76
CA LEU A 6 -5.25 -6.51 -11.11
C LEU A 6 -5.60 -5.09 -10.64
N GLU A 7 -6.39 -4.35 -11.43
CA GLU A 7 -6.83 -3.01 -11.03
C GLU A 7 -7.79 -3.07 -9.85
N ARG A 8 -8.77 -3.99 -9.87
CA ARG A 8 -9.69 -4.22 -8.73
C ARG A 8 -8.92 -4.60 -7.46
N PHE A 9 -7.95 -5.50 -7.57
CA PHE A 9 -7.08 -5.88 -6.46
C PHE A 9 -6.35 -4.65 -5.87
N ARG A 10 -5.76 -3.80 -6.70
CA ARG A 10 -5.10 -2.56 -6.25
C ARG A 10 -6.07 -1.59 -5.56
N LEU A 11 -7.31 -1.48 -6.02
CA LEU A 11 -8.32 -0.64 -5.37
C LEU A 11 -8.72 -1.17 -4.00
N LEU A 12 -8.93 -2.48 -3.88
CA LEU A 12 -9.21 -3.15 -2.60
C LEU A 12 -8.05 -2.97 -1.60
N GLN A 13 -6.81 -3.12 -2.07
CA GLN A 13 -5.63 -2.91 -1.24
C GLN A 13 -5.57 -1.47 -0.70
N ARG A 14 -5.75 -0.46 -1.56
CA ARG A 14 -5.81 0.95 -1.13
C ARG A 14 -6.93 1.22 -0.13
N GLN A 15 -8.09 0.60 -0.32
CA GLN A 15 -9.20 0.74 0.62
C GLN A 15 -8.81 0.18 1.99
N ARG A 16 -8.22 -1.02 2.04
CA ARG A 16 -7.69 -1.62 3.27
C ARG A 16 -6.64 -0.74 3.94
N ASP A 17 -5.69 -0.20 3.18
CA ASP A 17 -4.65 0.68 3.70
C ASP A 17 -5.21 2.00 4.26
N ARG A 18 -6.22 2.59 3.59
CA ARG A 18 -6.97 3.73 4.14
C ARG A 18 -7.59 3.38 5.48
N ARG A 19 -8.31 2.26 5.58
CA ARG A 19 -8.99 1.87 6.83
C ARG A 19 -7.98 1.75 7.98
N ALA A 20 -6.85 1.10 7.72
CA ALA A 20 -5.78 0.97 8.71
C ALA A 20 -5.26 2.34 9.16
N LEU A 21 -5.04 3.26 8.21
CA LEU A 21 -4.61 4.63 8.52
C LEU A 21 -5.65 5.42 9.33
N MET A 22 -6.92 5.39 8.93
CA MET A 22 -7.98 6.13 9.64
C MET A 22 -8.07 5.65 11.08
N ARG A 23 -8.05 4.32 11.29
CA ARG A 23 -8.00 3.72 12.64
C ARG A 23 -6.79 4.16 13.44
N ALA A 24 -5.59 4.12 12.84
CA ALA A 24 -4.36 4.54 13.50
C ALA A 24 -4.36 6.03 13.90
N ARG A 25 -5.19 6.86 13.27
CA ARG A 25 -5.34 8.28 13.56
C ARG A 25 -6.59 8.63 14.39
N GLY A 26 -7.38 7.63 14.79
CA GLY A 26 -8.66 7.86 15.47
C GLY A 26 -9.69 8.61 14.59
N LEU A 27 -9.54 8.57 13.27
CA LEU A 27 -10.45 9.22 12.32
C LEU A 27 -11.59 8.27 11.93
N PRO A 28 -12.79 8.79 11.63
CA PRO A 28 -13.93 7.97 11.23
C PRO A 28 -13.65 7.23 9.91
N ASP A 29 -13.95 5.94 9.89
CA ASP A 29 -13.79 5.08 8.71
C ASP A 29 -15.07 5.03 7.88
N GLU A 30 -15.40 6.15 7.24
CA GLU A 30 -16.57 6.20 6.34
C GLU A 30 -16.38 5.29 5.12
N ALA A 31 -17.42 4.58 4.73
CA ALA A 31 -17.40 3.68 3.59
C ALA A 31 -17.31 4.48 2.27
N LEU A 32 -16.12 4.49 1.66
CA LEU A 32 -15.93 5.05 0.33
C LEU A 32 -16.15 4.00 -0.76
N ALA A 33 -16.71 4.43 -1.88
CA ALA A 33 -16.85 3.61 -3.07
C ALA A 33 -15.46 3.15 -3.59
N LEU A 34 -15.36 1.92 -4.10
CA LEU A 34 -14.10 1.37 -4.63
C LEU A 34 -13.50 2.21 -5.76
N ASN A 35 -14.35 2.85 -6.56
CA ASN A 35 -13.94 3.75 -7.63
C ASN A 35 -13.56 5.15 -7.14
N HIS A 36 -13.70 5.48 -5.85
CA HIS A 36 -13.23 6.75 -5.28
C HIS A 36 -11.73 6.95 -5.54
N PHE A 37 -10.96 5.86 -5.56
CA PHE A 37 -9.53 5.87 -5.89
C PHE A 37 -9.25 5.73 -7.40
N ARG A 38 -10.28 5.52 -8.23
CA ARG A 38 -10.16 5.45 -9.69
C ARG A 38 -10.31 6.85 -10.29
N LYS A 39 -9.17 7.36 -10.77
CA LYS A 39 -9.07 8.07 -12.05
C LYS A 39 -9.68 9.46 -12.25
N GLN A 40 -10.26 10.15 -11.29
CA GLN A 40 -10.45 11.59 -11.47
C GLN A 40 -9.19 12.36 -11.03
N ARG A 41 -8.36 12.70 -12.05
CA ARG A 41 -7.25 13.67 -12.10
C ARG A 41 -5.81 13.12 -12.07
N ARG A 42 -5.43 12.60 -13.25
CA ARG A 42 -4.06 12.54 -13.83
C ARG A 42 -3.02 11.68 -13.10
N VAL A 43 -2.01 11.27 -13.86
CA VAL A 43 -0.86 10.45 -13.48
C VAL A 43 -0.22 11.05 -12.22
N GLY A 44 -0.59 10.58 -11.03
CA GLY A 44 -0.08 11.15 -9.77
C GLY A 44 -0.97 10.99 -8.54
N GLY A 45 -2.29 10.80 -8.67
CA GLY A 45 -3.20 10.77 -7.51
C GLY A 45 -4.05 12.05 -7.42
N CYS A 46 -4.66 12.35 -6.28
CA CYS A 46 -5.57 13.50 -6.12
C CYS A 46 -4.94 14.91 -6.30
N GLY A 47 -3.70 15.01 -6.78
CA GLY A 47 -2.93 16.26 -6.91
C GLY A 47 -2.31 16.76 -5.61
N ASN A 48 -2.80 16.32 -4.44
CA ASN A 48 -2.22 16.66 -3.15
C ASN A 48 -1.15 15.63 -2.74
N SER A 49 0.12 16.03 -2.81
CA SER A 49 1.29 15.18 -2.50
C SER A 49 1.31 14.64 -1.06
N ARG A 50 0.59 15.29 -0.12
CA ARG A 50 0.46 14.89 1.28
C ARG A 50 -0.85 14.16 1.57
N CYS A 51 -1.62 13.81 0.55
CA CYS A 51 -2.83 13.02 0.73
C CYS A 51 -2.47 11.59 1.12
N TRP A 52 -2.71 11.27 2.39
CA TRP A 52 -2.47 9.93 2.93
C TRP A 52 -3.37 8.84 2.34
N LEU A 53 -4.45 9.22 1.64
CA LEU A 53 -5.31 8.27 0.92
C LEU A 53 -4.71 7.85 -0.42
N CYS A 54 -4.06 8.77 -1.12
CA CYS A 54 -3.45 8.51 -2.43
C CYS A 54 -1.97 8.11 -2.31
N HIS A 55 -1.28 8.64 -1.30
CA HIS A 55 0.16 8.54 -1.11
C HIS A 55 0.53 7.90 0.22
N GLY A 56 -0.40 7.21 0.90
CA GLY A 56 -0.17 6.59 2.20
C GLY A 56 1.12 5.78 2.26
N ASP A 57 1.38 4.92 1.27
CA ASP A 57 2.63 4.14 1.22
C ASP A 57 3.88 5.03 1.11
N LYS A 58 3.83 6.08 0.27
CA LYS A 58 4.93 7.05 0.10
C LYS A 58 5.16 7.84 1.40
N LEU A 59 4.08 8.34 2.02
CA LEU A 59 4.14 9.20 3.21
C LEU A 59 4.48 8.40 4.48
N ALA A 60 4.06 7.14 4.55
CA ALA A 60 4.45 6.21 5.60
C ALA A 60 5.86 5.64 5.37
N GLN A 61 6.54 6.04 4.29
CA GLN A 61 7.86 5.53 3.90
C GLN A 61 7.89 4.00 3.89
N ARG A 62 6.77 3.37 3.50
CA ARG A 62 6.71 1.91 3.45
C ARG A 62 7.70 1.42 2.40
N PRO A 63 8.51 0.40 2.71
CA PRO A 63 9.46 -0.15 1.75
C PRO A 63 8.71 -0.58 0.50
N ASP A 64 9.26 -0.19 -0.65
CA ASP A 64 8.73 -0.60 -1.95
C ASP A 64 8.87 -2.12 -2.15
N PRO A 65 8.26 -2.71 -3.20
CA PRO A 65 8.34 -4.15 -3.42
C PRO A 65 9.77 -4.68 -3.60
N GLN A 66 10.70 -3.89 -4.15
CA GLN A 66 12.09 -4.29 -4.28
C GLN A 66 12.79 -4.30 -2.93
N ALA A 67 12.63 -3.26 -2.12
CA ALA A 67 13.16 -3.18 -0.76
C ALA A 67 12.62 -4.31 0.13
N ARG A 68 11.33 -4.66 0.01
CA ARG A 68 10.73 -5.80 0.72
C ARG A 68 11.36 -7.12 0.32
N ARG A 69 11.59 -7.36 -0.98
CA ARG A 69 12.25 -8.57 -1.47
C ARG A 69 13.70 -8.66 -1.00
N ALA A 70 14.44 -7.54 -1.02
CA ALA A 70 15.80 -7.49 -0.50
C ALA A 70 15.86 -7.81 1.00
N SER A 71 14.92 -7.25 1.78
CA SER A 71 14.82 -7.54 3.22
C SER A 71 14.51 -9.01 3.50
N ALA A 72 13.62 -9.62 2.72
CA ALA A 72 13.30 -11.04 2.84
C ALA A 72 14.51 -11.92 2.49
N ALA A 73 15.17 -11.66 1.37
CA ALA A 73 16.36 -12.40 0.96
C ALA A 73 17.49 -12.29 1.99
N TRP A 74 17.67 -11.11 2.59
CA TRP A 74 18.65 -10.91 3.66
C TRP A 74 18.30 -11.74 4.91
N ALA A 75 17.03 -11.74 5.34
CA ALA A 75 16.58 -12.53 6.47
C ALA A 75 16.73 -14.04 6.24
N ASP A 76 16.46 -14.51 5.02
CA ASP A 76 16.67 -15.91 4.64
C ASP A 76 18.16 -16.28 4.64
N GLY A 77 19.02 -15.37 4.15
CA GLY A 77 20.48 -15.51 4.21
C GLY A 77 20.99 -15.65 5.65
N LEU A 78 20.51 -14.81 6.57
CA LEU A 78 20.87 -14.91 7.99
C LEU A 78 20.47 -16.25 8.61
N LYS A 79 19.27 -16.75 8.31
CA LYS A 79 18.84 -18.07 8.80
C LYS A 79 19.72 -19.19 8.27
N SER A 80 20.17 -19.10 7.03
CA SER A 80 21.07 -20.12 6.44
C SER A 80 22.47 -20.15 7.08
N LEU A 81 22.84 -19.08 7.80
CA LEU A 81 24.10 -18.97 8.52
C LEU A 81 23.98 -19.33 10.00
N ASP A 82 22.77 -19.53 10.52
CA ASP A 82 22.54 -19.93 11.90
C ASP A 82 22.69 -21.46 12.02
N PRO A 83 23.77 -21.96 12.67
CA PRO A 83 23.98 -23.40 12.84
C PRO A 83 22.98 -24.04 13.81
N HIS A 84 22.08 -23.26 14.41
CA HIS A 84 21.11 -23.69 15.41
C HIS A 84 19.65 -23.37 15.05
N ALA A 85 19.38 -22.88 13.82
CA ALA A 85 18.03 -22.58 13.34
C ALA A 85 17.20 -23.82 12.94
#